data_AF-A0A0X3WAX5-F1
#
_entry.id   AF-A0A0X3WAX5-F1
#
_cell.length_a   1.000
_cell.length_b   1.000
_cell.length_c   1.000
_cell.angle_alpha   90.00
_cell.angle_beta   90.00
_cell.angle_gamma   90.00
#
_symmetry.space_group_name_H-M   'P 1'
#
loop_
_entity.id
_entity.type
_entity.pdbx_description
1 polymer ?
#
loop_
_entity_poly.entity_id
_entity_poly.type
_entity_poly.pdbx_seq_one_letter_code
_entity_poly.pdbx_strand_id
1 'polypeptide(L)'
;MKWDDEVRSPKTLTPKPVDITDEVIERATLLIDSMTVDDITGQDWATDRYTAALEDVIHAKADGKKPPRAAEEEPAGTVVDLMAALEQSVQKAQESRGEGEHATVHEMKPKRAAKKAAAKKTTTKKTPARKTTAKKRGA
;
A
#
# COMPACT_ATOMS: atom_id res chain seq x y z
N MET A 1 -12.01 -27.28 -34.13
CA MET A 1 -10.77 -27.76 -34.79
C MET A 1 -9.91 -26.55 -35.03
N LYS A 2 -8.58 -26.65 -34.87
CA LYS A 2 -7.64 -25.58 -35.21
C LYS A 2 -6.98 -25.96 -36.53
N TRP A 3 -6.86 -25.03 -37.46
CA TRP A 3 -6.13 -25.27 -38.71
C TRP A 3 -4.64 -25.01 -38.53
N ASP A 4 -3.80 -25.69 -39.29
CA ASP A 4 -2.34 -25.63 -39.14
C ASP A 4 -1.78 -24.22 -39.36
N ASP A 5 -2.45 -23.39 -40.17
CA ASP A 5 -2.10 -21.99 -40.43
C ASP A 5 -2.47 -21.02 -39.28
N GLU A 6 -3.43 -21.40 -38.42
CA GLU A 6 -3.79 -20.62 -37.23
C GLU A 6 -2.81 -20.84 -36.06
N VAL A 7 -2.14 -22.00 -36.02
CA VAL A 7 -1.23 -22.35 -34.93
C VAL A 7 0.16 -21.76 -35.18
N ARG A 8 0.45 -20.62 -34.57
CA ARG A 8 1.78 -20.00 -34.61
C ARG A 8 2.79 -20.73 -33.70
N SER A 9 4.05 -20.80 -34.15
CA SER A 9 5.12 -21.40 -33.35
C SER A 9 5.47 -20.53 -32.12
N PRO A 10 5.56 -21.12 -30.90
CA PRO A 10 5.91 -20.38 -29.68
C PRO A 10 7.42 -20.15 -29.50
N LYS A 11 8.27 -20.64 -30.41
CA LYS A 11 9.74 -20.60 -30.26
C LYS A 11 10.31 -19.20 -30.05
N THR A 12 9.70 -18.17 -30.64
CA THR A 12 10.12 -16.78 -30.50
C THR A 12 9.72 -16.14 -29.16
N LEU A 13 8.76 -16.73 -28.45
CA LEU A 13 8.20 -16.23 -27.20
C LEU A 13 8.67 -17.02 -25.98
N THR A 14 9.57 -17.99 -26.18
CA THR A 14 10.01 -18.87 -25.09
C THR A 14 10.85 -18.06 -24.09
N PRO A 15 10.44 -17.97 -22.82
CA PRO A 15 11.21 -17.28 -21.79
C PRO A 15 12.49 -18.06 -21.50
N LYS A 16 13.50 -17.35 -20.96
CA LYS A 16 14.71 -18.01 -20.46
C LYS A 16 14.36 -18.93 -19.28
N PRO A 17 15.03 -20.08 -19.13
CA PRO A 17 14.82 -20.92 -17.96
C PRO A 17 15.25 -20.16 -16.70
N VAL A 18 14.43 -20.26 -15.66
CA VAL A 18 14.67 -19.66 -14.34
C VAL A 18 14.35 -20.70 -13.28
N ASP A 19 15.17 -20.77 -12.25
CA ASP A 19 14.89 -21.63 -11.10
C ASP A 19 13.80 -20.99 -10.24
N ILE A 20 12.72 -21.73 -10.02
CA ILE A 20 11.57 -21.29 -9.23
C ILE A 20 11.50 -22.17 -7.98
N THR A 21 11.44 -21.55 -6.81
CA THR A 21 11.27 -22.25 -5.53
C THR A 21 9.80 -22.43 -5.19
N ASP A 22 9.49 -23.44 -4.37
CA ASP A 22 8.12 -23.70 -3.93
C ASP A 22 7.51 -22.51 -3.16
N GLU A 23 8.32 -21.80 -2.36
CA GLU A 23 7.90 -20.58 -1.65
C GLU A 23 7.41 -19.46 -2.60
N VAL A 24 8.07 -19.31 -3.77
CA VAL A 24 7.65 -18.32 -4.77
C VAL A 24 6.31 -18.71 -5.39
N ILE A 25 6.09 -20.01 -5.63
CA ILE A 25 4.84 -20.53 -6.17
C ILE A 25 3.69 -20.33 -5.17
N GLU A 26 3.92 -20.63 -3.89
CA GLU A 26 2.93 -20.42 -2.83
C GLU A 26 2.54 -18.94 -2.72
N ARG A 27 3.52 -18.04 -2.74
CA ARG A 27 3.27 -16.60 -2.71
C ARG A 27 2.49 -16.11 -3.93
N ALA A 28 2.83 -16.60 -5.13
CA ALA A 28 2.13 -16.26 -6.36
C ALA A 28 0.67 -16.74 -6.33
N THR A 29 0.44 -17.95 -5.81
CA THR A 29 -0.90 -18.52 -5.66
C THR A 29 -1.74 -17.68 -4.71
N LEU A 30 -1.20 -17.29 -3.56
CA LEU A 30 -1.90 -16.41 -2.61
C LEU A 30 -2.25 -15.04 -3.22
N LEU A 31 -1.38 -14.49 -4.07
CA LEU A 31 -1.69 -13.26 -4.81
C LEU A 31 -2.86 -13.48 -5.78
N ILE A 32 -2.83 -14.56 -6.56
CA ILE A 32 -3.92 -14.90 -7.48
C ILE A 32 -5.23 -15.06 -6.72
N ASP A 33 -5.24 -15.80 -5.61
CA ASP A 33 -6.43 -16.00 -4.78
C ASP A 33 -6.97 -14.67 -4.25
N SER A 34 -6.10 -13.74 -3.86
CA SER A 34 -6.51 -12.41 -3.37
C SER A 34 -7.12 -11.51 -4.44
N MET A 35 -6.80 -11.76 -5.72
CA MET A 35 -7.29 -10.99 -6.87
C MET A 35 -8.41 -11.73 -7.64
N THR A 36 -8.66 -12.99 -7.30
CA THR A 36 -9.66 -13.82 -7.97
C THR A 36 -11.05 -13.36 -7.56
N VAL A 37 -11.95 -13.31 -8.53
CA VAL A 37 -13.38 -13.03 -8.33
C VAL A 37 -14.15 -14.24 -8.85
N ASP A 38 -15.24 -14.61 -8.17
CA ASP A 38 -16.05 -15.77 -8.52
C ASP A 38 -16.76 -15.62 -9.88
N ASP A 39 -17.09 -14.38 -10.25
CA ASP A 39 -17.78 -14.05 -11.50
C ASP A 39 -17.31 -12.69 -12.05
N ILE A 40 -17.24 -12.60 -13.37
CA ILE A 40 -16.89 -11.38 -14.11
C ILE A 40 -18.14 -10.63 -14.59
N THR A 41 -19.32 -11.26 -14.52
CA THR A 41 -20.57 -10.68 -15.00
C THR A 41 -20.92 -9.41 -14.23
N GLY A 42 -21.28 -8.35 -14.95
CA GLY A 42 -21.66 -7.07 -14.36
C GLY A 42 -20.48 -6.25 -13.83
N GLN A 43 -19.25 -6.69 -14.04
CA GLN A 43 -18.08 -5.87 -13.74
C GLN A 43 -17.87 -4.81 -14.82
N ASP A 44 -17.67 -3.56 -14.42
CA ASP A 44 -17.46 -2.43 -15.34
C ASP A 44 -16.24 -2.62 -16.26
N TRP A 45 -15.25 -3.38 -15.80
CA TRP A 45 -14.05 -3.74 -16.57
C TRP A 45 -14.28 -4.91 -17.53
N ALA A 46 -15.32 -5.73 -17.31
CA ALA A 46 -15.69 -6.87 -18.15
C ALA A 46 -16.90 -6.57 -19.07
N THR A 47 -17.31 -5.32 -19.16
CA THR A 47 -18.43 -4.89 -19.99
C THR A 47 -17.97 -4.67 -21.44
N ASP A 48 -18.76 -5.14 -22.41
CA ASP A 48 -18.55 -4.83 -23.83
C ASP A 48 -18.93 -3.38 -24.13
N ARG A 49 -17.95 -2.48 -23.91
CA ARG A 49 -18.10 -1.05 -24.17
C ARG A 49 -18.26 -0.74 -25.66
N TYR A 50 -17.79 -1.61 -26.55
CA TYR A 50 -17.90 -1.39 -27.99
C TYR A 50 -19.34 -1.56 -28.45
N THR A 51 -19.99 -2.66 -28.07
CA THR A 51 -21.39 -2.90 -28.44
C THR A 51 -22.31 -1.84 -27.85
N ALA A 52 -22.14 -1.49 -26.58
CA ALA A 52 -22.89 -0.40 -25.95
C ALA A 52 -22.71 0.94 -26.69
N ALA A 53 -21.47 1.32 -27.02
CA ALA A 53 -21.21 2.55 -27.77
C ALA A 53 -21.81 2.52 -29.19
N LEU A 54 -21.85 1.35 -29.83
CA LEU A 54 -22.46 1.19 -31.14
C LEU A 54 -23.98 1.36 -31.07
N GLU A 55 -24.63 0.80 -30.06
CA GLU A 55 -26.07 0.97 -29.81
C GLU A 55 -26.43 2.45 -29.62
N ASP A 56 -25.63 3.19 -28.83
CA ASP A 56 -25.83 4.63 -28.64
C ASP A 56 -25.75 5.42 -29.96
N VAL A 57 -24.79 5.08 -30.83
CA VAL A 57 -24.66 5.69 -32.16
C VAL A 57 -25.86 5.37 -33.04
N ILE A 58 -26.35 4.13 -33.01
CA ILE A 58 -27.54 3.70 -33.76
C ILE A 58 -28.77 4.49 -33.29
N HIS A 59 -28.99 4.59 -31.98
CA HIS A 59 -30.10 5.35 -31.40
C HIS A 59 -30.01 6.84 -31.72
N ALA A 60 -28.83 7.46 -31.59
CA ALA A 60 -28.64 8.87 -31.95
C ALA A 60 -28.96 9.11 -33.43
N LYS A 61 -28.53 8.21 -34.31
CA LYS A 61 -28.82 8.30 -35.75
C LYS A 61 -30.31 8.09 -36.06
N ALA A 62 -30.98 7.17 -35.37
CA ALA A 62 -32.41 6.94 -35.51
C ALA A 62 -33.24 8.15 -35.07
N ASP A 63 -32.81 8.82 -34.00
CA ASP A 63 -33.43 10.03 -33.45
C ASP A 63 -33.09 11.32 -34.24
N GLY A 64 -32.22 11.24 -35.26
CA GLY A 64 -31.73 12.41 -35.99
C GLY A 64 -30.82 13.33 -35.16
N LYS A 65 -30.28 12.83 -34.04
CA LYS A 65 -29.35 13.55 -33.15
C LYS A 65 -27.91 13.31 -33.58
N LYS A 66 -27.01 14.19 -33.14
CA LYS A 66 -25.56 13.99 -33.34
C LYS A 66 -25.09 12.80 -32.46
N PRO A 67 -24.28 11.88 -33.00
CA PRO A 67 -23.78 10.75 -32.21
C PRO A 67 -22.86 11.21 -31.08
N PRO A 68 -22.80 10.45 -29.97
CA PRO A 68 -21.89 10.73 -28.86
C PRO A 68 -20.44 10.63 -29.33
N ARG A 69 -19.57 11.48 -28.77
CA ARG A 69 -18.12 11.43 -28.99
C ARG A 69 -17.49 10.55 -27.92
N ALA A 70 -16.52 9.73 -28.29
CA ALA A 70 -15.72 8.97 -27.33
C ALA A 70 -15.08 9.93 -26.31
N ALA A 71 -15.15 9.57 -25.03
CA ALA A 71 -14.45 10.31 -23.99
C ALA A 71 -12.94 10.26 -24.27
N GLU A 72 -12.26 11.39 -24.16
CA GLU A 72 -10.80 11.43 -24.20
C GLU A 72 -10.28 10.74 -22.92
N GLU A 73 -9.34 9.80 -23.08
CA GLU A 73 -8.69 9.14 -21.95
C GLU A 73 -8.03 10.18 -21.06
N GLU A 74 -8.27 10.09 -19.75
CA GLU A 74 -7.65 11.02 -18.81
C GLU A 74 -6.12 10.88 -18.87
N PRO A 75 -5.37 12.00 -18.84
CA PRO A 75 -3.92 11.94 -18.84
C PRO A 75 -3.43 11.11 -17.65
N ALA A 76 -2.43 10.26 -17.90
CA ALA A 76 -1.80 9.47 -16.85
C ALA A 76 -1.38 10.37 -15.67
N GLY A 77 -1.70 9.94 -14.45
CA GLY A 77 -1.45 10.72 -13.24
C GLY A 77 0.01 11.09 -13.05
N THR A 78 0.26 12.22 -12.39
CA THR A 78 1.61 12.74 -12.10
C THR A 78 2.38 11.73 -11.23
N VAL A 79 3.42 11.14 -11.77
CA VAL A 79 4.36 10.30 -11.00
C VAL A 79 5.19 11.24 -10.12
N VAL A 80 4.91 11.25 -8.82
CA VAL A 80 5.71 11.97 -7.84
C VAL A 80 6.93 11.11 -7.49
N ASP A 81 8.12 11.72 -7.50
CA ASP A 81 9.34 11.05 -7.03
C ASP A 81 9.25 10.83 -5.50
N LEU A 82 8.98 9.58 -5.12
CA LEU A 82 8.80 9.18 -3.73
C LEU A 82 10.08 9.38 -2.90
N MET A 83 11.26 9.29 -3.51
CA MET A 83 12.52 9.53 -2.79
C MET A 83 12.67 11.01 -2.45
N ALA A 84 12.41 11.90 -3.41
CA ALA A 84 12.45 13.34 -3.19
C ALA A 84 11.40 13.79 -2.15
N ALA A 85 10.18 13.25 -2.20
CA ALA A 85 9.13 13.55 -1.22
C ALA A 85 9.51 13.09 0.20
N LEU A 86 10.20 11.95 0.32
CA LEU A 86 10.69 11.44 1.59
C LEU A 86 11.82 12.33 2.16
N GLU A 87 12.78 12.72 1.32
CA GLU A 87 13.89 13.61 1.72
C GLU A 87 13.37 14.96 2.25
N GLN A 88 12.38 15.54 1.57
CA GLN A 88 11.73 16.78 2.00
C GLN A 88 11.01 16.62 3.35
N SER A 89 10.37 15.47 3.58
CA SER A 89 9.71 15.15 4.85
C SER A 89 10.74 15.06 6.00
N VAL A 90 11.89 14.44 5.75
CA VAL A 90 12.98 14.31 6.73
C VAL A 90 13.62 15.66 7.04
N GLN A 91 13.91 16.48 6.03
CA GLN A 91 14.46 17.83 6.24
C GLN A 91 13.51 18.69 7.07
N LYS A 92 12.21 18.68 6.74
CA LYS A 92 11.18 19.39 7.52
C LYS A 92 11.09 18.89 8.97
N ALA A 93 11.26 17.59 9.19
CA ALA A 93 11.30 17.03 10.54
C ALA A 93 12.55 17.49 11.32
N GLN A 94 13.72 17.57 10.68
CA GLN A 94 14.95 18.08 11.29
C GLN A 94 14.86 19.58 11.62
N GLU A 95 14.29 20.38 10.72
CA GLU A 95 14.04 21.81 10.97
C GLU A 95 13.06 22.01 12.14
N SER A 96 12.01 21.20 12.22
CA SER A 96 11.04 21.26 13.34
C SER A 96 11.66 20.86 14.70
N ARG A 97 12.75 20.08 14.68
CA ARG A 97 13.52 19.67 15.86
C ARG A 97 14.55 20.74 16.29
N GLY A 98 14.79 21.77 15.48
CA GLY A 98 15.64 22.90 15.83
C GLY A 98 17.14 22.63 15.74
N GLU A 99 17.59 21.66 14.93
CA GLU A 99 19.02 21.38 14.67
C GLU A 99 19.57 22.20 13.49
N GLY A 100 19.18 23.49 13.43
CA GLY A 100 19.49 24.41 12.34
C GLY A 100 20.19 25.67 12.80
N GLU A 101 21.12 25.59 13.75
CA GLU A 101 22.08 26.67 13.99
C GLU A 101 23.35 26.11 14.66
N HIS A 102 24.50 26.57 14.16
CA HIS A 102 25.85 26.20 14.58
C HIS A 102 25.97 25.97 16.11
N ALA A 103 26.18 24.72 16.52
CA ALA A 103 26.52 24.40 17.91
C ALA A 103 27.97 24.83 18.19
N THR A 104 28.19 26.11 18.51
CA THR A 104 29.45 26.57 19.09
C THR A 104 29.59 25.99 20.49
N VAL A 105 30.61 25.16 20.70
CA VAL A 105 30.98 24.63 22.01
C VAL A 105 31.32 25.81 22.93
N HIS A 106 30.49 26.06 23.94
CA HIS A 106 30.85 26.95 25.05
C HIS A 106 31.31 26.12 26.24
N GLU A 107 32.53 26.41 26.69
CA GLU A 107 33.21 25.73 27.78
C GLU A 107 32.54 26.08 29.12
N MET A 108 31.95 25.08 29.79
CA MET A 108 31.33 25.26 31.10
C MET A 108 32.38 25.27 32.21
N LYS A 109 32.50 26.40 32.92
CA LYS A 109 33.29 26.50 34.16
C LYS A 109 32.77 25.52 35.23
N PRO A 110 33.64 24.74 35.90
CA PRO A 110 33.19 23.76 36.88
C PRO A 110 32.71 24.45 38.17
N LYS A 111 31.42 24.34 38.48
CA LYS A 111 30.86 24.77 39.77
C LYS A 111 31.06 23.67 40.80
N ARG A 112 31.84 24.02 41.82
CA ARG A 112 32.29 23.25 42.98
C ARG A 112 31.16 22.51 43.71
N ALA A 113 31.45 21.28 44.12
CA ALA A 113 30.57 20.36 44.84
C ALA A 113 30.05 20.92 46.18
N ALA A 114 28.75 20.76 46.43
CA ALA A 114 28.16 20.91 47.75
C ALA A 114 27.52 19.58 48.20
N LYS A 115 28.10 19.03 49.28
CA LYS A 115 27.64 17.86 50.04
C LYS A 115 26.30 18.11 50.73
N LYS A 116 25.38 17.13 50.69
CA LYS A 116 24.41 16.70 51.74
C LYS A 116 23.40 15.75 51.08
N ALA A 117 22.85 14.70 51.67
CA ALA A 117 23.16 13.85 52.82
C ALA A 117 22.33 12.57 52.58
N ALA A 118 22.87 11.40 52.94
CA ALA A 118 22.19 10.12 52.76
C ALA A 118 20.98 9.99 53.70
N ALA A 119 19.83 9.58 53.15
CA ALA A 119 18.76 8.94 53.91
C ALA A 119 18.57 7.51 53.40
N LYS A 120 18.42 6.61 54.37
CA LYS A 120 18.79 5.20 54.34
C LYS A 120 17.54 4.34 54.45
N LYS A 121 17.46 3.31 53.58
CA LYS A 121 16.66 2.06 53.71
C LYS A 121 15.13 2.27 53.72
N THR A 122 14.25 1.33 53.38
CA THR A 122 14.25 -0.14 53.55
C THR A 122 13.36 -0.82 52.52
N THR A 123 13.80 -2.00 52.10
CA THR A 123 13.07 -3.10 51.47
C THR A 123 11.81 -3.53 52.24
N THR A 124 10.69 -3.78 51.55
CA THR A 124 9.66 -4.71 52.04
C THR A 124 9.07 -5.54 50.90
N LYS A 125 9.00 -6.84 51.15
CA LYS A 125 8.63 -7.99 50.31
C LYS A 125 7.17 -8.38 50.57
N LYS A 126 6.58 -9.16 49.64
CA LYS A 126 5.36 -10.01 49.72
C LYS A 126 4.03 -9.28 49.44
N THR A 127 3.00 -9.83 48.77
CA THR A 127 2.59 -11.20 48.38
C THR A 127 1.44 -11.08 47.33
N PRO A 128 1.03 -12.15 46.61
CA PRO A 128 0.11 -12.08 45.48
C PRO A 128 -1.36 -12.08 45.92
N ALA A 129 -2.21 -11.31 45.21
CA ALA A 129 -3.65 -11.28 45.43
C ALA A 129 -4.40 -12.17 44.43
N ARG A 130 -5.43 -12.81 44.99
CA ARG A 130 -6.18 -13.98 44.54
C ARG A 130 -7.28 -13.65 43.53
N LYS A 131 -7.52 -14.63 42.65
CA LYS A 131 -8.62 -14.78 41.67
C LYS A 131 -10.00 -14.84 42.34
N THR A 132 -11.00 -14.10 41.83
CA THR A 132 -12.43 -14.47 41.96
C THR A 132 -13.24 -14.02 40.74
N THR A 133 -14.02 -14.98 40.23
CA THR A 133 -14.98 -14.94 39.12
C THR A 133 -16.29 -14.24 39.49
N ALA A 134 -16.83 -13.42 38.57
CA ALA A 134 -18.22 -12.96 38.53
C ALA A 134 -18.55 -12.60 37.07
N LYS A 135 -19.77 -12.69 36.52
CA LYS A 135 -21.00 -13.45 36.75
C LYS A 135 -21.81 -13.20 35.46
N LYS A 136 -22.39 -14.26 34.88
CA LYS A 136 -23.27 -14.25 33.70
C LYS A 136 -24.43 -13.24 33.84
N ARG A 137 -24.74 -12.53 32.76
CA ARG A 137 -26.02 -11.87 32.47
C ARG A 137 -26.54 -12.45 31.14
N GLY A 138 -27.84 -12.72 31.05
CA GLY A 138 -28.49 -13.13 29.81
C GLY A 138 -29.77 -13.94 30.05
N ALA A 139 -30.85 -13.25 30.33
CA ALA A 139 -32.22 -13.54 29.88
C ALA A 139 -32.83 -12.18 29.55
#